data_AF-A0A7W0T6T9-F1
#
_entry.id   AF-A0A7W0T6T9-F1
#
_cell.length_a   1.000
_cell.length_b   1.000
_cell.length_c   1.000
_cell.angle_alpha   90.00
_cell.angle_beta   90.00
_cell.angle_gamma   90.00
#
_symmetry.space_group_name_H-M   'P 1'
#
loop_
_entity.id
_entity.type
_entity.pdbx_description
1 polymer ?
#
loop_
_entity_poly.entity_id
_entity_poly.type
_entity_poly.pdbx_seq_one_letter_code
_entity_poly.pdbx_strand_id
1 'polypeptide(L)'
;MPTPPRPDHIWPLAFVALALTVVLVAAGGRLEARTADEGSQVSWAGLAGAPRPRIAIGQRMIVVLRTPSLADRVAAAGGRAADADQRRWTAQARAAEQLVLSKLGVQGLPVTPDYTFERVLAGFSAALDPRAIAILERLPEVQGVYPVRSAFPASVSSSLLRERDFRPGSGHRLDVALPGFDGRGVTVALLDTGVDRAQPYLRGRVKDGVDIVGGSDLALAATHPDNESEVERHGTELAGIVVGASGPASLSGIATGAWVLPIRVAGWQRAASGRYAVYARTDQILAGLERAVDPNGDGVAHDAARIAVVGVAEPYSA
;
A
#
# COMPACT_ATOMS: atom_id res chain seq x y z
N MET A 1 15.31 -51.13 -63.06
CA MET A 1 14.04 -51.31 -62.30
C MET A 1 13.64 -52.76 -62.46
N PRO A 2 13.34 -53.50 -61.37
CA PRO A 2 12.60 -53.05 -60.18
C PRO A 2 13.44 -52.92 -58.89
N THR A 3 12.76 -52.55 -57.80
CA THR A 3 13.16 -52.50 -56.36
C THR A 3 12.89 -53.85 -55.66
N PRO A 4 13.15 -54.06 -54.34
CA PRO A 4 14.00 -53.36 -53.33
C PRO A 4 15.15 -54.35 -52.91
N PRO A 5 15.65 -54.54 -51.64
CA PRO A 5 15.49 -53.85 -50.35
C PRO A 5 16.83 -53.57 -49.60
N ARG A 6 16.83 -53.69 -48.25
CA ARG A 6 17.89 -53.37 -47.28
C ARG A 6 18.84 -54.55 -46.98
N PRO A 7 20.01 -54.26 -46.39
CA PRO A 7 20.64 -55.14 -45.39
C PRO A 7 20.77 -54.47 -44.01
N ASP A 8 20.43 -55.21 -42.96
CA ASP A 8 20.83 -54.92 -41.57
C ASP A 8 22.10 -55.71 -41.24
N HIS A 9 23.15 -55.06 -40.71
CA HIS A 9 24.30 -55.73 -40.08
C HIS A 9 24.71 -54.91 -38.84
N ILE A 10 24.54 -55.39 -37.61
CA ILE A 10 25.27 -56.49 -36.93
C ILE A 10 26.74 -56.11 -36.66
N TRP A 11 27.02 -55.80 -35.39
CA TRP A 11 28.36 -55.69 -34.78
C TRP A 11 29.10 -57.05 -34.85
N PRO A 12 30.45 -57.08 -34.69
CA PRO A 12 30.97 -57.55 -33.39
C PRO A 12 32.36 -56.98 -32.98
N LEU A 13 32.84 -57.43 -31.80
CA LEU A 13 34.23 -57.41 -31.26
C LEU A 13 34.75 -56.07 -30.67
N ALA A 14 35.53 -56.05 -29.59
CA ALA A 14 35.80 -57.07 -28.56
C ALA A 14 36.41 -56.47 -27.28
N PHE A 15 36.14 -57.12 -26.14
CA PHE A 15 36.95 -57.27 -24.92
C PHE A 15 38.16 -56.33 -24.66
N VAL A 16 38.11 -55.64 -23.52
CA VAL A 16 39.04 -55.93 -22.40
C VAL A 16 38.21 -56.11 -21.13
N ALA A 17 38.52 -57.16 -20.36
CA ALA A 17 37.83 -57.47 -19.11
C ALA A 17 38.83 -57.61 -17.95
N LEU A 18 38.45 -57.13 -16.76
CA LEU A 18 38.94 -57.54 -15.45
C LEU A 18 37.80 -57.22 -14.48
N ALA A 19 36.99 -58.19 -14.04
CA ALA A 19 37.21 -59.06 -12.87
C ALA A 19 37.47 -58.24 -11.58
N LEU A 20 36.83 -58.47 -10.43
CA LEU A 20 36.13 -59.67 -9.93
C LEU A 20 34.71 -59.33 -9.39
N THR A 21 33.66 -60.11 -9.65
CA THR A 21 33.24 -61.36 -8.95
C THR A 21 32.72 -61.17 -7.50
N VAL A 22 31.40 -61.02 -7.35
CA VAL A 22 30.59 -61.86 -6.44
C VAL A 22 29.31 -62.26 -7.20
N VAL A 23 28.85 -63.48 -6.98
CA VAL A 23 27.99 -64.23 -7.92
C VAL A 23 26.71 -64.71 -7.21
N LEU A 24 25.55 -64.43 -7.81
CA LEU A 24 24.23 -65.10 -7.64
C LEU A 24 23.66 -65.09 -6.18
N VAL A 25 22.38 -65.20 -5.85
CA VAL A 25 21.06 -65.49 -6.48
C VAL A 25 20.02 -65.17 -5.37
N ALA A 26 18.73 -64.89 -5.56
CA ALA A 26 17.92 -64.35 -6.65
C ALA A 26 16.52 -64.04 -6.07
N ALA A 27 15.64 -63.45 -6.89
CA ALA A 27 14.17 -63.44 -6.75
C ALA A 27 13.55 -62.88 -5.44
N GLY A 28 12.82 -61.77 -5.56
CA GLY A 28 11.76 -61.46 -4.60
C GLY A 28 11.35 -59.99 -4.52
N GLY A 29 10.11 -59.70 -4.92
CA GLY A 29 9.34 -58.59 -4.35
C GLY A 29 9.49 -57.21 -5.01
N ARG A 30 8.41 -56.76 -5.65
CA ARG A 30 8.05 -55.33 -5.59
C ARG A 30 7.68 -55.00 -4.15
N LEU A 31 8.20 -53.91 -3.61
CA LEU A 31 7.61 -53.22 -2.45
C LEU A 31 7.95 -51.73 -2.54
N GLU A 32 6.94 -50.90 -2.34
CA GLU A 32 7.07 -49.44 -2.31
C GLU A 32 7.88 -49.03 -1.08
N ALA A 33 9.05 -48.43 -1.29
CA ALA A 33 9.83 -47.82 -0.23
C ALA A 33 9.33 -46.39 0.02
N ARG A 34 8.76 -46.17 1.21
CA ARG A 34 8.30 -44.86 1.69
C ARG A 34 9.43 -43.84 1.68
N THR A 35 9.07 -42.57 1.47
CA THR A 35 9.91 -41.41 1.79
C THR A 35 10.41 -41.52 3.24
N ALA A 36 11.72 -41.62 3.40
CA ALA A 36 12.38 -41.51 4.69
C ALA A 36 13.00 -40.11 4.82
N ASP A 37 12.65 -39.47 5.93
CA ASP A 37 13.14 -38.22 6.49
C ASP A 37 14.66 -38.01 6.35
N GLU A 38 15.08 -36.99 5.59
CA GLU A 38 16.45 -36.46 5.65
C GLU A 38 16.46 -35.09 6.34
N GLY A 39 17.10 -35.09 7.51
CA GLY A 39 17.57 -33.97 8.33
C GLY A 39 17.28 -32.55 7.88
N SER A 40 16.58 -31.82 8.75
CA SER A 40 16.42 -30.37 8.72
C SER A 40 17.76 -29.60 8.57
N GLN A 41 18.15 -29.32 7.32
CA GLN A 41 19.18 -28.34 7.05
C GLN A 41 18.65 -26.95 7.42
N VAL A 42 19.19 -26.39 8.51
CA VAL A 42 18.93 -25.01 8.92
C VAL A 42 19.45 -24.08 7.83
N SER A 43 18.53 -23.62 6.97
CA SER A 43 18.86 -22.73 5.86
C SER A 43 19.15 -21.32 6.38
N TRP A 44 20.43 -20.95 6.36
CA TRP A 44 20.92 -19.61 6.69
C TRP A 44 20.44 -18.50 5.72
N ALA A 45 19.70 -18.86 4.66
CA ALA A 45 19.15 -17.92 3.68
C ALA A 45 18.22 -16.83 4.28
N GLY A 46 17.64 -17.07 5.47
CA GLY A 46 16.82 -16.08 6.17
C GLY A 46 17.57 -14.82 6.65
N LEU A 47 18.89 -14.89 6.82
CA LEU A 47 19.72 -13.77 7.29
C LEU A 47 20.24 -12.87 6.16
N ALA A 48 20.23 -13.35 4.91
CA ALA A 48 20.76 -12.64 3.74
C ALA A 48 19.66 -11.95 2.91
N GLY A 49 18.66 -11.36 3.57
CA GLY A 49 17.65 -10.53 2.89
C GLY A 49 16.77 -11.29 1.90
N ALA A 50 16.41 -12.55 2.20
CA ALA A 50 15.39 -13.27 1.44
C ALA A 50 14.14 -12.39 1.26
N PRO A 51 13.54 -12.33 0.05
CA PRO A 51 12.35 -11.51 -0.18
C PRO A 51 11.28 -11.87 0.83
N ARG A 52 10.84 -10.90 1.65
CA ARG A 52 9.76 -11.11 2.61
C ARG A 52 8.59 -11.78 1.89
N PRO A 53 8.01 -12.87 2.43
CA PRO A 53 6.97 -13.62 1.73
C PRO A 53 5.85 -12.68 1.31
N ARG A 54 5.40 -12.78 0.05
CA ARG A 54 4.41 -11.85 -0.52
C ARG A 54 3.08 -12.00 0.20
N ILE A 55 2.82 -11.07 1.11
CA ILE A 55 1.60 -11.00 1.89
C ILE A 55 0.48 -10.51 0.99
N ALA A 56 -0.52 -11.36 0.75
CA ALA A 56 -1.69 -10.97 -0.03
C ALA A 56 -2.48 -9.88 0.70
N ILE A 57 -3.17 -8.99 -0.04
CA ILE A 57 -3.99 -7.93 0.58
C ILE A 57 -5.03 -8.52 1.54
N GLY A 58 -5.65 -9.65 1.19
CA GLY A 58 -6.60 -10.37 2.06
C GLY A 58 -6.00 -11.04 3.31
N GLN A 59 -4.67 -11.03 3.50
CA GLN A 59 -4.01 -11.41 4.75
C GLN A 59 -3.72 -10.20 5.65
N ARG A 60 -3.90 -8.98 5.15
CA ARG A 60 -3.72 -7.75 5.91
C ARG A 60 -5.03 -7.38 6.59
N MET A 61 -4.95 -7.15 7.90
CA MET A 61 -6.08 -6.79 8.74
C MET A 61 -5.77 -5.49 9.47
N ILE A 62 -6.81 -4.68 9.69
CA ILE A 62 -6.82 -3.53 10.59
C ILE A 62 -7.42 -3.99 11.92
N VAL A 63 -6.66 -3.88 12.99
CA VAL A 63 -7.09 -4.15 14.37
C VAL A 63 -7.44 -2.82 15.02
N VAL A 64 -8.72 -2.63 15.34
CA VAL A 64 -9.23 -1.44 16.03
C VAL A 64 -9.26 -1.72 17.53
N LEU A 65 -8.73 -0.80 18.33
CA LEU A 65 -8.68 -0.92 19.79
C LEU A 65 -9.84 -0.15 20.44
N ARG A 66 -10.23 -0.55 21.66
CA ARG A 66 -11.22 0.18 22.48
C ARG A 66 -10.63 1.41 23.19
N THR A 67 -9.31 1.53 23.20
CA THR A 67 -8.63 2.72 23.72
C THR A 67 -8.96 3.91 22.81
N PRO A 68 -9.43 5.06 23.32
CA PRO A 68 -9.75 6.22 22.49
C PRO A 68 -8.50 6.81 21.83
N SER A 69 -8.66 7.22 20.57
CA SER A 69 -7.66 7.96 19.78
C SER A 69 -7.49 9.41 20.26
N LEU A 70 -6.53 10.14 19.68
CA LEU A 70 -6.42 11.59 19.88
C LEU A 70 -7.72 12.32 19.52
N ALA A 71 -8.34 11.97 18.39
CA ALA A 71 -9.58 12.58 17.90
C ALA A 71 -10.74 12.35 18.88
N ASP A 72 -10.90 11.13 19.41
CA ASP A 72 -11.91 10.81 20.41
C ASP A 72 -11.72 11.65 21.69
N ARG A 73 -10.47 11.79 22.15
CA ARG A 73 -10.13 12.58 23.34
C ARG A 73 -10.35 14.08 23.13
N VAL A 74 -9.95 14.62 21.98
CA VAL A 74 -10.16 16.03 21.61
C VAL A 74 -11.65 16.32 21.46
N ALA A 75 -12.43 15.42 20.85
CA ALA A 75 -13.88 15.55 20.74
C ALA A 75 -14.55 15.54 22.13
N ALA A 76 -14.19 14.59 23.00
CA ALA A 76 -14.68 14.53 24.38
C ALA A 76 -14.29 15.76 25.22
N ALA A 77 -13.17 16.42 24.90
CA ALA A 77 -12.73 17.68 25.51
C ALA A 77 -13.35 18.94 24.87
N GLY A 78 -14.35 18.81 23.99
CA GLY A 78 -15.03 19.94 23.35
C GLY A 78 -14.23 20.60 22.22
N GLY A 79 -13.39 19.84 21.53
CA GLY A 79 -12.61 20.28 20.37
C GLY A 79 -11.34 21.07 20.72
N ARG A 80 -10.88 21.05 21.98
CA ARG A 80 -9.66 21.73 22.43
C ARG A 80 -8.85 20.85 23.36
N ALA A 81 -7.53 20.89 23.22
CA ALA A 81 -6.57 20.18 24.08
C ALA A 81 -5.21 20.88 24.04
N ALA A 82 -4.50 20.94 25.16
CA ALA A 82 -3.14 21.45 25.21
C ALA A 82 -2.15 20.43 24.62
N ASP A 83 -1.02 20.89 24.08
CA ASP A 83 0.07 20.07 23.54
C ASP A 83 0.43 18.86 24.41
N ALA A 84 0.57 19.08 25.72
CA ALA A 84 0.96 18.05 26.68
C ALA A 84 -0.13 16.97 26.84
N ASP A 85 -1.41 17.36 26.72
CA ASP A 85 -2.52 16.41 26.75
C ASP A 85 -2.56 15.59 25.45
N GLN A 86 -2.39 16.24 24.30
CA GLN A 86 -2.38 15.60 22.99
C GLN A 86 -1.26 14.55 22.91
N ARG A 87 -0.01 14.93 23.19
CA ARG A 87 1.14 14.01 23.20
C ARG A 87 0.94 12.85 24.18
N ARG A 88 0.37 13.11 25.37
CA ARG A 88 0.06 12.07 26.37
C ARG A 88 -1.03 11.10 25.88
N TRP A 89 -2.07 11.58 25.21
CA TRP A 89 -3.13 10.72 24.67
C TRP A 89 -2.65 9.87 23.48
N THR A 90 -1.87 10.45 22.56
CA THR A 90 -1.18 9.71 21.47
C THR A 90 -0.28 8.61 22.05
N ALA A 91 0.49 8.90 23.09
CA ALA A 91 1.32 7.90 23.79
C ALA A 91 0.48 6.80 24.49
N GLN A 92 -0.71 7.12 25.01
CA GLN A 92 -1.63 6.13 25.59
C GLN A 92 -2.22 5.19 24.53
N ALA A 93 -2.55 5.69 23.34
CA ALA A 93 -2.99 4.85 22.22
C ALA A 93 -1.88 3.88 21.79
N ARG A 94 -0.64 4.38 21.61
CA ARG A 94 0.54 3.56 21.30
C ARG A 94 0.82 2.48 22.37
N ALA A 95 0.69 2.83 23.65
CA ALA A 95 0.88 1.87 24.74
C ALA A 95 -0.16 0.75 24.75
N ALA A 96 -1.41 1.04 24.36
CA ALA A 96 -2.46 0.03 24.23
C ALA A 96 -2.21 -0.94 23.07
N GLU A 97 -1.71 -0.45 21.93
CA GLU A 97 -1.23 -1.28 20.82
C GLU A 97 -0.08 -2.20 21.28
N GLN A 98 0.95 -1.63 21.91
CA GLN A 98 2.11 -2.39 22.38
C GLN A 98 1.71 -3.49 23.39
N LEU A 99 0.71 -3.25 24.24
CA LEU A 99 0.15 -4.27 25.11
C LEU A 99 -0.48 -5.43 24.33
N VAL A 100 -1.29 -5.14 23.30
CA VAL A 100 -1.93 -6.17 22.45
C VAL A 100 -0.89 -6.97 21.66
N LEU A 101 0.09 -6.31 21.06
CA LEU A 101 1.20 -6.96 20.35
C LEU A 101 2.03 -7.85 21.30
N SER A 102 2.28 -7.38 22.53
CA SER A 102 2.98 -8.18 23.55
C SER A 102 2.20 -9.42 23.95
N LYS A 103 0.86 -9.33 24.12
CA LYS A 103 0.01 -10.49 24.39
C LYS A 103 0.08 -11.53 23.26
N LEU A 104 0.09 -11.11 22.01
CA LEU A 104 0.28 -12.02 20.86
C LEU A 104 1.67 -12.66 20.87
N GLY A 105 2.72 -11.88 21.15
CA GLY A 105 4.09 -12.39 21.29
C GLY A 105 4.22 -13.47 22.38
N VAL A 106 3.58 -13.30 23.53
CA VAL A 106 3.52 -14.31 24.61
C VAL A 106 2.79 -15.59 24.18
N GLN A 107 1.83 -15.50 23.26
CA GLN A 107 1.15 -16.66 22.65
C GLN A 107 1.97 -17.30 21.50
N GLY A 108 3.22 -16.88 21.28
CA GLY A 108 4.08 -17.39 20.20
C GLY A 108 3.74 -16.83 18.81
N LEU A 109 2.98 -15.73 18.75
CA LEU A 109 2.55 -15.07 17.52
C LEU A 109 3.10 -13.62 17.46
N PRO A 110 4.43 -13.42 17.29
CA PRO A 110 4.98 -12.08 17.14
C PRO A 110 4.45 -11.43 15.84
N VAL A 111 3.75 -10.31 15.99
CA VAL A 111 3.20 -9.52 14.88
C VAL A 111 3.94 -8.19 14.79
N THR A 112 4.38 -7.83 13.59
CA THR A 112 4.94 -6.51 13.29
C THR A 112 3.88 -5.69 12.54
N PRO A 113 3.45 -4.53 13.08
CA PRO A 113 2.60 -3.60 12.35
C PRO A 113 3.23 -3.15 11.03
N ASP A 114 2.39 -3.05 10.00
CA ASP A 114 2.68 -2.31 8.77
C ASP A 114 2.47 -0.80 8.96
N TYR A 115 1.43 -0.42 9.72
CA TYR A 115 1.11 0.94 10.13
C TYR A 115 0.48 0.92 11.53
N THR A 116 0.75 1.99 12.29
CA THR A 116 0.19 2.29 13.60
C THR A 116 -0.70 3.52 13.48
N PHE A 117 -1.85 3.52 14.14
CA PHE A 117 -2.86 4.57 14.14
C PHE A 117 -3.11 5.04 15.58
N GLU A 118 -2.98 6.34 15.81
CA GLU A 118 -3.10 6.93 17.15
C GLU A 118 -4.03 8.15 17.18
N ARG A 119 -4.20 8.83 16.03
CA ARG A 119 -4.77 10.17 15.95
C ARG A 119 -6.23 10.15 15.53
N VAL A 120 -6.50 9.59 14.36
CA VAL A 120 -7.83 9.46 13.71
C VAL A 120 -8.53 8.19 14.18
N LEU A 121 -7.73 7.17 14.50
CA LEU A 121 -8.10 5.82 14.91
C LEU A 121 -7.08 5.38 15.96
N ALA A 122 -7.46 4.48 16.87
CA ALA A 122 -6.53 3.78 17.74
C ALA A 122 -6.40 2.31 17.31
N GLY A 123 -5.19 1.88 16.95
CA GLY A 123 -4.90 0.50 16.57
C GLY A 123 -3.85 0.40 15.47
N PHE A 124 -3.77 -0.74 14.81
CA PHE A 124 -2.73 -1.02 13.82
C PHE A 124 -3.25 -1.81 12.62
N SER A 125 -2.53 -1.77 11.51
CA SER A 125 -2.67 -2.75 10.44
C SER A 125 -1.49 -3.70 10.43
N ALA A 126 -1.73 -4.99 10.26
CA ALA A 126 -0.68 -5.99 10.10
C ALA A 126 -1.13 -7.16 9.22
N ALA A 127 -0.16 -7.91 8.73
CA ALA A 127 -0.39 -9.25 8.21
C ALA A 127 -0.72 -10.22 9.35
N LEU A 128 -1.92 -10.82 9.33
CA LEU A 128 -2.37 -11.74 10.37
C LEU A 128 -2.73 -13.11 9.79
N ASP A 129 -2.36 -14.17 10.52
CA ASP A 129 -2.86 -15.51 10.27
C ASP A 129 -4.21 -15.76 11.01
N PRO A 130 -4.95 -16.82 10.67
CA PRO A 130 -6.25 -17.11 11.31
C PRO A 130 -6.19 -17.37 12.83
N ARG A 131 -5.04 -17.77 13.39
CA ARG A 131 -4.86 -17.97 14.84
C ARG A 131 -4.71 -16.63 15.55
N ALA A 132 -3.92 -15.72 14.97
CA ALA A 132 -3.77 -14.37 15.49
C ALA A 132 -5.11 -13.62 15.51
N ILE A 133 -5.91 -13.73 14.43
CA ILE A 133 -7.26 -13.15 14.35
C ILE A 133 -8.16 -13.72 15.46
N ALA A 134 -8.25 -15.05 15.58
CA ALA A 134 -9.11 -15.70 16.58
C ALA A 134 -8.71 -15.41 18.05
N ILE A 135 -7.46 -15.02 18.31
CA ILE A 135 -7.01 -14.53 19.61
C ILE A 135 -7.40 -13.06 19.80
N LEU A 136 -7.12 -12.21 18.81
CA LEU A 136 -7.45 -10.77 18.84
C LEU A 136 -8.95 -10.52 19.08
N GLU A 137 -9.83 -11.24 18.40
CA GLU A 137 -11.29 -11.13 18.56
C GLU A 137 -11.78 -11.43 20.00
N ARG A 138 -10.95 -12.10 20.82
CA ARG A 138 -11.26 -12.45 22.21
C ARG A 138 -10.58 -11.53 23.23
N LEU A 139 -9.66 -10.65 22.80
CA LEU A 139 -9.00 -9.72 23.71
C LEU A 139 -9.96 -8.57 24.07
N PRO A 140 -10.14 -8.25 25.36
CA PRO A 140 -11.04 -7.17 25.78
C PRO A 140 -10.58 -5.80 25.28
N GLU A 141 -9.28 -5.62 25.00
CA GLU A 141 -8.73 -4.38 24.42
C GLU A 141 -9.11 -4.15 22.95
N VAL A 142 -9.48 -5.21 22.21
CA VAL A 142 -9.81 -5.14 20.79
C VAL A 142 -11.29 -4.82 20.61
N GLN A 143 -11.58 -3.81 19.79
CA GLN A 143 -12.93 -3.43 19.38
C GLN A 143 -13.41 -4.29 18.20
N GLY A 144 -12.53 -4.52 17.23
CA GLY A 144 -12.82 -5.34 16.05
C GLY A 144 -11.59 -5.54 15.17
N VAL A 145 -11.65 -6.54 14.28
CA VAL A 145 -10.64 -6.85 13.28
C VAL A 145 -11.30 -6.80 11.90
N TYR A 146 -10.71 -6.05 10.97
CA TYR A 146 -11.33 -5.75 9.66
C TYR A 146 -10.34 -6.04 8.53
N PRO A 147 -10.76 -6.68 7.42
CA PRO A 147 -9.88 -6.91 6.28
C PRO A 147 -9.51 -5.59 5.59
N VAL A 148 -8.23 -5.45 5.22
CA VAL A 148 -7.78 -4.35 4.34
C VAL A 148 -8.37 -4.55 2.95
N ARG A 149 -9.00 -3.50 2.42
CA ARG A 149 -9.57 -3.47 1.07
C ARG A 149 -8.73 -2.63 0.13
N SER A 150 -8.90 -2.85 -1.17
CA SER A 150 -8.31 -2.01 -2.22
C SER A 150 -9.27 -0.88 -2.59
N ALA A 151 -8.72 0.30 -2.83
CA ALA A 151 -9.40 1.42 -3.46
C ALA A 151 -8.61 1.86 -4.71
N PHE A 152 -9.27 2.52 -5.65
CA PHE A 152 -8.68 2.97 -6.91
C PHE A 152 -8.91 4.47 -7.11
N PRO A 153 -8.06 5.17 -7.88
CA PRO A 153 -8.30 6.57 -8.25
C PRO A 153 -9.73 6.79 -8.75
N ALA A 154 -10.42 7.77 -8.16
CA ALA A 154 -11.84 8.05 -8.37
C ALA A 154 -12.10 8.79 -9.70
N SER A 155 -11.47 8.31 -10.77
CA SER A 155 -11.58 8.83 -12.13
C SER A 155 -12.49 7.97 -12.99
N VAL A 156 -13.34 8.62 -13.78
CA VAL A 156 -13.82 8.00 -15.03
C VAL A 156 -12.63 7.73 -15.94
N SER A 157 -12.64 6.59 -16.64
CA SER A 157 -11.52 6.16 -17.51
C SER A 157 -11.01 7.31 -18.39
N SER A 158 -9.70 7.42 -18.55
CA SER A 158 -9.06 8.38 -19.46
C SER A 158 -9.50 8.23 -20.92
N SER A 159 -10.22 7.15 -21.27
CA SER A 159 -10.94 7.03 -22.54
C SER A 159 -12.09 8.04 -22.70
N LEU A 160 -12.79 8.40 -21.63
CA LEU A 160 -13.90 9.37 -21.64
C LEU A 160 -13.37 10.80 -21.68
N LEU A 161 -12.25 11.07 -21.01
CA LEU A 161 -11.49 12.32 -21.14
C LEU A 161 -10.82 12.52 -22.52
N ARG A 162 -10.95 11.56 -23.45
CA ARG A 162 -10.53 11.71 -24.86
C ARG A 162 -11.67 12.14 -25.80
N GLU A 163 -12.88 12.31 -25.29
CA GLU A 163 -13.98 12.91 -26.04
C GLU A 163 -13.69 14.38 -26.40
N ARG A 164 -14.42 14.94 -27.38
CA ARG A 164 -14.08 16.23 -27.98
C ARG A 164 -14.07 17.40 -26.98
N ASP A 165 -14.82 17.27 -25.90
CA ASP A 165 -15.07 18.33 -24.92
C ASP A 165 -13.96 18.46 -23.85
N PHE A 166 -12.97 17.55 -23.86
CA PHE A 166 -11.89 17.44 -22.86
C PHE A 166 -10.47 17.41 -23.47
N ARG A 167 -10.28 17.87 -24.72
CA ARG A 167 -8.97 17.95 -25.37
C ARG A 167 -8.15 19.10 -24.75
N PRO A 168 -6.82 19.16 -24.91
CA PRO A 168 -6.05 20.33 -24.47
C PRO A 168 -6.60 21.63 -25.06
N GLY A 169 -7.15 22.51 -24.21
CA GLY A 169 -7.82 23.75 -24.60
C GLY A 169 -9.35 23.66 -24.78
N SER A 170 -9.96 22.47 -24.84
CA SER A 170 -11.38 22.29 -24.56
C SER A 170 -11.58 21.80 -23.13
N GLY A 171 -12.24 22.66 -22.35
CA GLY A 171 -12.63 22.39 -20.97
C GLY A 171 -13.59 23.48 -20.56
N HIS A 172 -14.68 23.11 -19.89
CA HIS A 172 -15.56 24.10 -19.29
C HIS A 172 -14.81 24.74 -18.11
N ARG A 173 -14.78 26.07 -18.04
CA ARG A 173 -14.28 26.76 -16.85
C ARG A 173 -15.16 26.35 -15.68
N LEU A 174 -14.56 26.00 -14.55
CA LEU A 174 -15.28 25.73 -13.33
C LEU A 174 -16.00 27.01 -12.89
N ASP A 175 -17.32 27.08 -13.13
CA ASP A 175 -18.18 28.19 -12.69
C ASP A 175 -18.61 27.99 -11.22
N VAL A 176 -17.63 27.64 -10.38
CA VAL A 176 -17.77 27.37 -8.96
C VAL A 176 -16.74 28.23 -8.25
N ALA A 177 -17.18 29.42 -7.85
CA ALA A 177 -16.38 30.38 -7.10
C ALA A 177 -17.19 30.99 -5.97
N LEU A 178 -16.52 31.31 -4.86
CA LEU A 178 -17.08 32.11 -3.77
C LEU A 178 -16.49 33.52 -3.88
N PRO A 179 -17.25 34.54 -4.33
CA PRO A 179 -16.71 35.88 -4.55
C PRO A 179 -15.99 36.44 -3.32
N GLY A 180 -14.74 36.86 -3.50
CA GLY A 180 -13.87 37.36 -2.43
C GLY A 180 -13.06 36.29 -1.68
N PHE A 181 -13.30 35.00 -1.91
CA PHE A 181 -12.61 33.90 -1.26
C PHE A 181 -11.84 33.04 -2.28
N ASP A 182 -10.53 32.88 -2.06
CA ASP A 182 -9.64 32.06 -2.89
C ASP A 182 -8.92 30.95 -2.09
N GLY A 183 -9.26 30.78 -0.81
CA GLY A 183 -8.65 29.79 0.08
C GLY A 183 -7.31 30.20 0.71
N ARG A 184 -6.88 31.47 0.58
CA ARG A 184 -5.70 32.00 1.30
C ARG A 184 -5.69 31.60 2.78
N GLY A 185 -4.55 31.05 3.24
CA GLY A 185 -4.37 30.56 4.61
C GLY A 185 -4.80 29.10 4.83
N VAL A 186 -5.55 28.49 3.91
CA VAL A 186 -6.03 27.11 4.03
C VAL A 186 -5.01 26.12 3.45
N THR A 187 -4.81 24.99 4.13
CA THR A 187 -4.10 23.82 3.59
C THR A 187 -5.08 22.68 3.41
N VAL A 188 -5.13 22.12 2.20
CA VAL A 188 -5.92 20.95 1.83
C VAL A 188 -4.99 19.75 1.75
N ALA A 189 -5.19 18.74 2.60
CA ALA A 189 -4.53 17.45 2.44
C ALA A 189 -5.15 16.71 1.26
N LEU A 190 -4.33 16.32 0.27
CA LEU A 190 -4.76 15.57 -0.90
C LEU A 190 -4.21 14.15 -0.82
N LEU A 191 -5.08 13.20 -0.44
CA LEU A 191 -4.78 11.78 -0.31
C LEU A 191 -5.03 11.10 -1.66
N ASP A 192 -3.97 10.92 -2.45
CA ASP A 192 -4.07 10.45 -3.84
C ASP A 192 -2.77 9.76 -4.33
N THR A 193 -2.47 9.79 -5.63
CA THR A 193 -1.28 9.23 -6.29
C THR A 193 -0.02 10.12 -6.19
N GLY A 194 0.01 11.07 -5.27
CA GLY A 194 1.04 12.12 -5.26
C GLY A 194 0.87 13.16 -6.38
N VAL A 195 1.74 14.17 -6.37
CA VAL A 195 1.62 15.37 -7.22
C VAL A 195 2.94 15.69 -7.92
N ASP A 196 2.90 15.93 -9.23
CA ASP A 196 3.99 16.53 -9.98
C ASP A 196 4.11 18.02 -9.66
N ARG A 197 4.99 18.35 -8.71
CA ARG A 197 5.29 19.74 -8.31
C ARG A 197 5.97 20.57 -9.42
N ALA A 198 6.48 19.95 -10.48
CA ALA A 198 7.14 20.66 -11.58
C ALA A 198 6.13 21.34 -12.51
N GLN A 199 4.84 20.96 -12.46
CA GLN A 199 3.81 21.56 -13.29
C GLN A 199 3.74 23.08 -13.10
N PRO A 200 3.85 23.89 -14.18
CA PRO A 200 3.87 25.35 -14.10
C PRO A 200 2.70 25.95 -13.33
N TYR A 201 1.52 25.33 -13.46
CA TYR A 201 0.25 25.79 -12.89
C TYR A 201 0.10 25.49 -11.38
N LEU A 202 0.98 24.66 -10.81
CA LEU A 202 1.00 24.30 -9.38
C LEU A 202 2.12 24.98 -8.60
N ARG A 203 2.97 25.78 -9.27
CA ARG A 203 4.14 26.44 -8.66
C ARG A 203 3.74 27.30 -7.44
N GLY A 204 4.48 27.10 -6.35
CA GLY A 204 4.29 27.81 -5.09
C GLY A 204 3.08 27.38 -4.25
N ARG A 205 2.32 26.37 -4.68
CA ARG A 205 1.05 25.97 -4.04
C ARG A 205 1.04 24.53 -3.50
N VAL A 206 2.02 23.72 -3.87
CA VAL A 206 2.20 22.36 -3.36
C VAL A 206 3.27 22.40 -2.27
N LYS A 207 2.92 21.99 -1.05
CA LYS A 207 3.85 21.80 0.07
C LYS A 207 4.64 20.50 -0.11
N ASP A 208 5.73 20.34 0.64
CA ASP A 208 6.29 19.01 0.86
C ASP A 208 5.28 18.12 1.59
N GLY A 209 5.30 16.82 1.29
CA GLY A 209 4.22 15.89 1.57
C GLY A 209 4.68 14.66 2.35
N VAL A 210 3.94 13.55 2.23
CA VAL A 210 4.45 12.23 2.60
C VAL A 210 4.04 11.18 1.58
N ASP A 211 4.92 10.23 1.31
CA ASP A 211 4.64 9.07 0.49
C ASP A 211 4.45 7.82 1.36
N ILE A 212 3.18 7.46 1.59
CA ILE A 212 2.78 6.27 2.36
C ILE A 212 3.02 4.99 1.55
N VAL A 213 3.08 5.08 0.22
CA VAL A 213 3.28 3.94 -0.69
C VAL A 213 4.76 3.63 -0.89
N GLY A 214 5.58 4.65 -1.16
CA GLY A 214 7.02 4.54 -1.39
C GLY A 214 7.92 4.79 -0.18
N GLY A 215 7.39 5.34 0.93
CA GLY A 215 8.13 5.57 2.17
C GLY A 215 9.10 6.75 2.14
N SER A 216 8.77 7.83 1.40
CA SER A 216 9.60 9.04 1.29
C SER A 216 8.89 10.29 1.82
N ASP A 217 9.66 11.32 2.20
CA ASP A 217 9.12 12.61 2.65
C ASP A 217 8.62 13.51 1.49
N LEU A 218 8.45 12.93 0.29
CA LEU A 218 8.07 13.65 -0.92
C LEU A 218 6.97 12.88 -1.64
N ALA A 219 5.71 13.32 -1.48
CA ALA A 219 4.52 12.78 -2.14
C ALA A 219 4.47 13.13 -3.65
N LEU A 220 5.53 12.82 -4.38
CA LEU A 220 5.65 13.01 -5.82
C LEU A 220 4.86 11.96 -6.59
N ALA A 221 4.33 12.35 -7.74
CA ALA A 221 3.84 11.42 -8.74
C ALA A 221 5.00 10.53 -9.24
N ALA A 222 4.86 9.21 -9.17
CA ALA A 222 5.87 8.26 -9.61
C ALA A 222 5.67 7.80 -11.07
N THR A 223 6.77 7.37 -11.68
CA THR A 223 6.78 6.63 -12.95
C THR A 223 6.35 5.17 -12.74
N HIS A 224 5.82 4.53 -13.79
CA HIS A 224 5.60 3.08 -13.80
C HIS A 224 6.96 2.37 -13.75
N PRO A 225 7.20 1.43 -12.81
CA PRO A 225 8.54 0.85 -12.61
C PRO A 225 9.15 0.14 -13.83
N ASP A 226 8.31 -0.41 -14.73
CA ASP A 226 8.76 -1.03 -15.98
C ASP A 226 8.59 -0.11 -17.23
N ASN A 227 8.11 1.14 -17.08
CA ASN A 227 7.90 2.09 -18.18
C ASN A 227 7.92 3.56 -17.72
N GLU A 228 9.06 4.23 -17.80
CA GLU A 228 9.22 5.63 -17.35
C GLU A 228 8.35 6.65 -18.10
N SER A 229 7.78 6.31 -19.26
CA SER A 229 6.86 7.20 -19.98
C SER A 229 5.45 7.27 -19.37
N GLU A 230 5.08 6.29 -18.54
CA GLU A 230 3.84 6.27 -17.79
C GLU A 230 4.08 6.86 -16.39
N VAL A 231 3.33 7.92 -16.06
CA VAL A 231 3.44 8.66 -14.79
C VAL A 231 2.06 8.69 -14.12
N GLU A 232 2.04 8.66 -12.79
CA GLU A 232 0.86 8.91 -11.97
C GLU A 232 0.31 10.33 -12.23
N ARG A 233 -0.93 10.43 -12.74
CA ARG A 233 -1.52 11.74 -13.15
C ARG A 233 -2.61 12.24 -12.21
N HIS A 234 -3.38 11.34 -11.60
CA HIS A 234 -4.63 11.66 -10.91
C HIS A 234 -4.47 12.72 -9.82
N GLY A 235 -3.50 12.56 -8.91
CA GLY A 235 -3.26 13.53 -7.85
C GLY A 235 -2.79 14.90 -8.37
N THR A 236 -2.04 14.93 -9.48
CA THR A 236 -1.64 16.17 -10.15
C THR A 236 -2.84 16.88 -10.79
N GLU A 237 -3.75 16.11 -11.41
CA GLU A 237 -4.99 16.61 -12.02
C GLU A 237 -5.94 17.17 -10.95
N LEU A 238 -6.14 16.46 -9.83
CA LEU A 238 -6.89 16.95 -8.67
C LEU A 238 -6.25 18.20 -8.04
N ALA A 239 -4.93 18.24 -7.88
CA ALA A 239 -4.25 19.44 -7.40
C ALA A 239 -4.48 20.64 -8.34
N GLY A 240 -4.54 20.40 -9.66
CA GLY A 240 -4.93 21.40 -10.66
C GLY A 240 -6.34 21.95 -10.45
N ILE A 241 -7.32 21.07 -10.17
CA ILE A 241 -8.70 21.45 -9.87
C ILE A 241 -8.82 22.24 -8.56
N VAL A 242 -8.04 21.89 -7.52
CA VAL A 242 -8.11 22.59 -6.22
C VAL A 242 -7.38 23.95 -6.29
N VAL A 243 -6.09 23.98 -6.68
CA VAL A 243 -5.24 25.18 -6.51
C VAL A 243 -4.59 25.70 -7.80
N GLY A 244 -4.80 25.05 -8.95
CA GLY A 244 -4.15 25.41 -10.21
C GLY A 244 -4.36 26.87 -10.61
N ALA A 245 -3.30 27.56 -11.04
CA ALA A 245 -3.36 28.97 -11.42
C ALA A 245 -2.65 29.25 -12.74
N SER A 246 -3.10 30.28 -13.45
CA SER A 246 -2.54 30.73 -14.74
C SER A 246 -2.45 29.61 -15.79
N GLY A 247 -3.47 28.74 -15.83
CA GLY A 247 -3.58 27.64 -16.79
C GLY A 247 -3.77 28.12 -18.23
N PRO A 248 -3.56 27.23 -19.22
CA PRO A 248 -3.81 27.55 -20.62
C PRO A 248 -5.31 27.87 -20.80
N ALA A 249 -5.65 28.72 -21.76
CA ALA A 249 -7.01 29.24 -21.95
C ALA A 249 -7.63 29.93 -20.70
N SER A 250 -6.79 30.43 -19.77
CA SER A 250 -7.23 30.96 -18.47
C SER A 250 -8.01 29.93 -17.63
N LEU A 251 -7.54 28.68 -17.65
CA LEU A 251 -7.97 27.66 -16.69
C LEU A 251 -7.42 27.98 -15.29
N SER A 252 -8.24 27.77 -14.28
CA SER A 252 -7.92 27.93 -12.86
C SER A 252 -8.67 26.90 -12.03
N GLY A 253 -8.05 26.46 -10.94
CA GLY A 253 -8.71 25.71 -9.88
C GLY A 253 -9.61 26.61 -9.03
N ILE A 254 -10.31 25.99 -8.08
CA ILE A 254 -11.36 26.61 -7.26
C ILE A 254 -10.76 27.56 -6.20
N ALA A 255 -9.67 27.15 -5.55
CA ALA A 255 -9.05 27.82 -4.41
C ALA A 255 -7.58 28.18 -4.71
N THR A 256 -7.38 29.08 -5.68
CA THR A 256 -6.04 29.45 -6.20
C THR A 256 -5.09 30.14 -5.20
N GLY A 257 -5.57 30.50 -4.02
CA GLY A 257 -4.80 31.04 -2.89
C GLY A 257 -4.49 30.03 -1.78
N ALA A 258 -5.06 28.82 -1.83
CA ALA A 258 -4.79 27.74 -0.87
C ALA A 258 -3.50 26.98 -1.19
N TRP A 259 -3.06 26.15 -0.24
CA TRP A 259 -2.00 25.15 -0.45
C TRP A 259 -2.56 23.73 -0.50
N VAL A 260 -1.95 22.89 -1.34
CA VAL A 260 -2.09 21.43 -1.26
C VAL A 260 -0.95 20.86 -0.42
N LEU A 261 -1.29 20.03 0.57
CA LEU A 261 -0.40 19.09 1.24
C LEU A 261 -0.61 17.72 0.57
N PRO A 262 0.29 17.27 -0.34
CA PRO A 262 0.12 16.00 -1.01
C PRO A 262 0.47 14.85 -0.07
N ILE A 263 -0.37 13.82 -0.04
CA ILE A 263 -0.20 12.59 0.75
C ILE A 263 -0.42 11.43 -0.22
N ARG A 264 0.65 10.74 -0.61
CA ARG A 264 0.58 9.66 -1.60
C ARG A 264 0.16 8.37 -0.91
N VAL A 265 -1.12 8.03 -1.03
CA VAL A 265 -1.76 6.81 -0.48
C VAL A 265 -2.14 5.79 -1.57
N ALA A 266 -2.14 6.24 -2.83
CA ALA A 266 -2.31 5.44 -4.02
C ALA A 266 -1.02 5.46 -4.86
N GLY A 267 -0.82 4.46 -5.71
CA GLY A 267 0.30 4.49 -6.66
C GLY A 267 0.56 3.15 -7.32
N TRP A 268 1.55 3.12 -8.20
CA TRP A 268 2.06 1.91 -8.85
C TRP A 268 2.55 0.91 -7.80
N GLN A 269 1.75 -0.13 -7.57
CA GLN A 269 2.03 -1.22 -6.64
C GLN A 269 1.86 -2.55 -7.37
N ARG A 270 2.60 -3.59 -6.97
CA ARG A 270 2.42 -4.94 -7.55
C ARG A 270 1.10 -5.55 -7.07
N ALA A 271 0.19 -5.81 -8.00
CA ALA A 271 -1.04 -6.53 -7.75
C ALA A 271 -0.79 -8.04 -7.55
N ALA A 272 -1.81 -8.77 -7.08
CA ALA A 272 -1.76 -10.22 -6.90
C ALA A 272 -1.43 -11.00 -8.20
N SER A 273 -1.74 -10.42 -9.37
CA SER A 273 -1.38 -10.95 -10.69
C SER A 273 0.13 -10.82 -11.03
N GLY A 274 0.93 -10.19 -10.16
CA GLY A 274 2.35 -9.92 -10.37
C GLY A 274 2.65 -8.67 -11.20
N ARG A 275 1.67 -8.16 -11.95
CA ARG A 275 1.73 -6.91 -12.72
C ARG A 275 1.60 -5.68 -11.80
N TYR A 276 2.13 -4.53 -12.21
CA TYR A 276 1.83 -3.27 -11.54
C TYR A 276 0.42 -2.77 -11.89
N ALA A 277 -0.19 -2.09 -10.94
CA ALA A 277 -1.44 -1.34 -11.09
C ALA A 277 -1.41 -0.14 -10.15
N VAL A 278 -2.12 0.93 -10.49
CA VAL A 278 -2.36 2.05 -9.56
C VAL A 278 -3.51 1.69 -8.65
N TYR A 279 -3.23 1.51 -7.36
CA TYR A 279 -4.25 1.33 -6.33
C TYR A 279 -3.78 1.89 -4.98
N ALA A 280 -4.74 2.07 -4.07
CA ALA A 280 -4.57 2.35 -2.66
C ALA A 280 -5.11 1.19 -1.83
N ARG A 281 -4.75 1.14 -0.55
CA ARG A 281 -5.33 0.21 0.43
C ARG A 281 -5.94 0.97 1.62
N THR A 282 -6.91 0.37 2.30
CA THR A 282 -7.56 1.01 3.47
C THR A 282 -6.56 1.38 4.58
N ASP A 283 -5.53 0.55 4.81
CA ASP A 283 -4.46 0.84 5.78
C ASP A 283 -3.58 2.03 5.34
N GLN A 284 -3.27 2.14 4.05
CA GLN A 284 -2.56 3.28 3.46
C GLN A 284 -3.38 4.59 3.55
N ILE A 285 -4.70 4.53 3.34
CA ILE A 285 -5.60 5.68 3.47
C ILE A 285 -5.65 6.15 4.93
N LEU A 286 -5.78 5.22 5.90
CA LEU A 286 -5.76 5.54 7.33
C LEU A 286 -4.43 6.16 7.76
N ALA A 287 -3.28 5.61 7.33
CA ALA A 287 -1.97 6.19 7.58
C ALA A 287 -1.80 7.58 6.93
N GLY A 288 -2.41 7.81 5.76
CA GLY A 288 -2.50 9.13 5.15
C GLY A 288 -3.35 10.12 5.97
N LEU A 289 -4.43 9.67 6.58
CA LEU A 289 -5.28 10.50 7.45
C LEU A 289 -4.57 10.84 8.78
N GLU A 290 -3.79 9.91 9.35
CA GLU A 290 -2.89 10.20 10.48
C GLU A 290 -1.95 11.37 10.15
N ARG A 291 -1.33 11.36 8.95
CA ARG A 291 -0.49 12.47 8.49
C ARG A 291 -1.27 13.74 8.17
N ALA A 292 -2.53 13.66 7.75
CA ALA A 292 -3.34 14.86 7.54
C ALA A 292 -3.63 15.59 8.87
N VAL A 293 -3.75 14.85 9.98
CA VAL A 293 -3.93 15.39 11.34
C VAL A 293 -2.61 15.87 11.96
N ASP A 294 -1.50 15.20 11.67
CA ASP A 294 -0.16 15.56 12.14
C ASP A 294 0.82 15.52 10.95
N PRO A 295 0.81 16.55 10.09
CA PRO A 295 1.99 16.96 9.33
C PRO A 295 3.10 17.31 10.33
N ASN A 296 4.35 17.53 9.92
CA ASN A 296 5.48 17.65 10.87
C ASN A 296 5.78 16.34 11.66
N GLY A 297 4.88 15.79 12.50
CA GLY A 297 5.01 14.49 13.18
C GLY A 297 5.29 14.56 14.69
N ASP A 298 5.11 15.71 15.35
CA ASP A 298 5.44 15.94 16.76
C ASP A 298 4.38 15.45 17.77
N GLY A 299 3.27 14.91 17.28
CA GLY A 299 2.17 14.41 18.10
C GLY A 299 1.16 15.48 18.53
N VAL A 300 1.17 16.67 17.91
CA VAL A 300 0.22 17.77 18.18
C VAL A 300 -0.50 18.21 16.92
N ALA A 301 -1.82 18.05 16.91
CA ALA A 301 -2.70 18.29 15.76
C ALA A 301 -3.02 19.79 15.51
N HIS A 302 -2.12 20.70 15.86
CA HIS A 302 -2.36 22.14 15.70
C HIS A 302 -2.16 22.63 14.25
N ASP A 303 -1.26 22.00 13.51
CA ASP A 303 -1.01 22.22 12.08
C ASP A 303 -1.84 21.29 11.15
N ALA A 304 -2.71 20.46 11.73
CA ALA A 304 -3.66 19.59 11.03
C ALA A 304 -4.31 20.29 9.83
N ALA A 305 -4.27 19.63 8.67
CA ALA A 305 -4.96 20.08 7.48
C ALA A 305 -6.47 20.18 7.75
N ARG A 306 -7.04 21.36 7.49
CA ARG A 306 -8.46 21.64 7.81
C ARG A 306 -9.44 20.92 6.89
N ILE A 307 -8.96 20.45 5.75
CA ILE A 307 -9.72 19.73 4.72
C ILE A 307 -8.85 18.56 4.25
N ALA A 308 -9.41 17.36 4.22
CA ALA A 308 -8.81 16.20 3.58
C ALA A 308 -9.67 15.79 2.37
N VAL A 309 -9.07 15.75 1.19
CA VAL A 309 -9.67 15.24 -0.05
C VAL A 309 -9.08 13.86 -0.30
N VAL A 310 -9.92 12.83 -0.28
CA VAL A 310 -9.54 11.45 -0.60
C VAL A 310 -9.98 11.18 -2.04
N GLY A 311 -9.03 11.14 -2.97
CA GLY A 311 -9.31 10.97 -4.40
C GLY A 311 -9.39 9.51 -4.85
N VAL A 312 -9.61 8.57 -3.92
CA VAL A 312 -9.77 7.14 -4.20
C VAL A 312 -11.11 6.61 -3.70
N ALA A 313 -11.67 5.64 -4.41
CA ALA A 313 -12.93 4.98 -4.07
C ALA A 313 -12.80 3.45 -4.14
N GLU A 314 -13.59 2.75 -3.32
CA GLU A 314 -13.87 1.32 -3.51
C GLU A 314 -14.84 1.17 -4.70
N PRO A 315 -14.62 0.23 -5.63
CA PRO A 315 -15.55 0.03 -6.74
C PRO A 315 -16.84 -0.60 -6.20
N TYR A 316 -18.00 -0.09 -6.62
CA TYR A 316 -19.34 -0.45 -6.13
C TYR A 316 -19.79 -1.91 -6.43
N SER A 317 -18.87 -2.77 -6.87
CA SER A 317 -19.13 -4.13 -7.36
C SER A 317 -18.02 -5.13 -6.98
N ALA A 318 -17.38 -4.93 -5.82
CA ALA A 318 -16.38 -5.85 -5.24
C ALA A 318 -17.06 -6.98 -4.43
#